data_AF-A0A7J9EEW2-F1
#
_entry.id   AF-A0A7J9EEW2-F1
#
_cell.length_a   1.000
_cell.length_b   1.000
_cell.length_c   1.000
_cell.angle_alpha   90.00
_cell.angle_beta   90.00
_cell.angle_gamma   90.00
#
_symmetry.space_group_name_H-M   'P 1'
#
loop_
_entity.id
_entity.type
_entity.pdbx_description
1 polymer ?
#
loop_
_entity_poly.entity_id
_entity_poly.type
_entity_poly.pdbx_seq_one_letter_code
_entity_poly.pdbx_strand_id
1 'polypeptide(L)' 'MCPDFNNDFTVTSYMCFLDSLIDGAKDVRELSDAGILHNELGTDGEVAKLFNKMNTILVPSLMTYSEVKR' A
#
# COMPACT_ATOMS: atom_id res chain seq x y z
N MET A 1 -9.76 -13.93 -5.40
CA MET A 1 -9.57 -13.46 -6.79
C MET A 1 -10.31 -14.41 -7.70
N CYS A 2 -11.08 -13.90 -8.65
CA CYS A 2 -11.75 -14.74 -9.65
C CYS A 2 -10.69 -15.37 -10.56
N PRO A 3 -10.62 -16.71 -10.66
CA PRO A 3 -9.59 -17.39 -11.44
C PRO A 3 -9.69 -17.11 -12.95
N ASP A 4 -10.86 -16.64 -13.41
CA ASP A 4 -11.16 -16.40 -14.83
C ASP A 4 -10.79 -14.98 -15.29
N PHE A 5 -10.18 -14.17 -14.41
CA PHE A 5 -9.77 -12.81 -14.71
C PHE A 5 -8.24 -12.72 -14.71
N ASN A 6 -7.67 -12.26 -15.82
CA ASN A 6 -6.24 -11.97 -15.91
C ASN A 6 -5.92 -10.73 -15.06
N ASN A 7 -5.51 -10.96 -13.81
CA ASN A 7 -5.07 -9.92 -12.90
C ASN A 7 -3.54 -9.84 -12.93
N ASP A 8 -3.00 -8.68 -13.25
CA ASP A 8 -1.55 -8.41 -13.23
C ASP A 8 -1.02 -8.15 -11.81
N PHE A 9 -1.89 -8.15 -10.80
CA PHE A 9 -1.61 -7.88 -9.39
C PHE A 9 -1.06 -6.46 -9.14
N THR A 10 -1.13 -5.54 -10.10
CA THR A 10 -0.56 -4.19 -9.97
C THR A 10 -1.10 -3.47 -8.73
N VAL A 11 -2.42 -3.51 -8.52
CA VAL A 11 -3.07 -2.85 -7.37
C VAL A 11 -2.66 -3.48 -6.04
N THR A 12 -2.70 -4.81 -5.92
CA THR A 12 -2.35 -5.47 -4.64
C THR A 12 -0.87 -5.34 -4.33
N SER A 13 0.00 -5.40 -5.34
CA SER A 13 1.43 -5.11 -5.21
C SER A 13 1.70 -3.67 -4.76
N TYR A 14 0.99 -2.69 -5.33
CA TYR A 14 1.13 -1.28 -4.92
C TYR A 14 0.71 -1.07 -3.47
N MET A 15 -0.41 -1.67 -3.06
CA MET A 15 -0.89 -1.59 -1.69
C MET A 15 0.10 -2.24 -0.70
N CYS A 16 0.70 -3.38 -1.04
CA CYS A 16 1.77 -4.00 -0.23
C CYS A 16 3.09 -3.20 -0.24
N PHE A 17 3.34 -2.39 -1.26
CA PHE A 17 4.47 -1.46 -1.27
C PHE A 17 4.21 -0.27 -0.33
N LEU A 18 3.03 0.35 -0.42
CA LEU A 18 2.63 1.43 0.49
C LEU A 18 2.62 0.96 1.95
N ASP A 19 2.12 -0.25 2.23
CA ASP A 19 2.19 -0.85 3.56
C ASP A 19 3.63 -0.92 4.09
N SER A 20 4.59 -1.34 3.26
CA SER A 20 6.00 -1.38 3.67
C SER A 20 6.64 0.00 3.89
N LEU A 21 5.97 1.09 3.51
CA LEU A 21 6.41 2.46 3.77
C LEU A 21 5.68 3.10 4.96
N ILE A 22 4.53 2.57 5.38
CA ILE A 22 3.64 3.21 6.34
C ILE A 22 3.63 2.42 7.64
N ASP A 23 4.49 2.77 8.59
CA ASP A 23 4.46 2.18 9.94
C ASP A 23 3.50 2.96 10.86
N GLY A 24 3.35 4.27 10.63
CA GLY A 24 2.51 5.14 11.45
C GLY A 24 2.04 6.42 10.75
N ALA A 25 1.37 7.27 11.53
CA ALA A 25 0.79 8.53 11.07
C ALA A 25 1.82 9.49 10.46
N LYS A 26 3.07 9.44 10.93
CA LYS A 26 4.14 10.28 10.42
C LYS A 26 4.44 9.94 8.95
N ASP A 27 4.53 8.67 8.63
CA ASP A 27 4.87 8.20 7.28
C ASP A 27 3.75 8.54 6.29
N VAL A 28 2.48 8.41 6.72
CA VAL A 28 1.32 8.87 5.94
C VAL A 28 1.44 10.34 5.57
N ARG A 29 1.84 11.19 6.53
CA ARG A 29 2.02 12.62 6.28
C ARG A 29 3.15 12.90 5.30
N GLU A 30 4.31 12.29 5.50
CA GLU A 30 5.47 12.47 4.61
C GLU A 30 5.16 12.03 3.17
N LEU A 31 4.47 10.90 3.00
CA LEU A 31 4.04 10.42 1.70
C LEU A 31 2.98 11.32 1.06
N SER A 32 2.12 11.95 1.87
CA SER A 32 1.11 12.88 1.37
C SER A 32 1.71 14.22 0.94
N ASP A 33 2.62 14.76 1.74
CA ASP A 33 3.37 15.98 1.42
C ASP A 33 4.23 15.79 0.15
N ALA A 34 4.73 14.57 -0.07
CA ALA A 34 5.46 14.19 -1.29
C ALA A 34 4.55 13.93 -2.52
N GLY A 35 3.22 13.94 -2.35
CA GLY A 35 2.26 13.66 -3.43
C GLY A 35 2.18 12.20 -3.85
N ILE A 36 2.74 11.28 -3.06
CA ILE A 36 2.73 9.83 -3.31
C ILE A 36 1.41 9.21 -2.83
N LEU A 37 0.88 9.72 -1.71
CA LEU A 37 -0.35 9.26 -1.10
C LEU A 37 -1.36 10.40 -0.97
N HIS A 38 -2.54 10.24 -1.56
CA HIS A 38 -3.65 11.17 -1.34
C HIS A 38 -4.55 10.65 -0.22
N ASN A 39 -4.60 11.35 0.91
CA ASN A 39 -5.40 10.94 2.06
C ASN A 39 -6.79 11.59 2.02
N GLU A 40 -7.82 10.80 1.71
CA GLU A 40 -9.24 11.16 1.88
C GLU A 40 -9.97 10.21 2.85
N LEU A 41 -9.21 9.42 3.62
CA LEU A 41 -9.73 8.30 4.40
C LEU A 41 -9.82 8.61 5.90
N GLY A 42 -9.44 9.82 6.32
CA GLY A 42 -9.52 10.28 7.71
C GLY A 42 -8.20 10.82 8.22
N THR A 43 -7.94 10.64 9.51
CA THR A 43 -6.68 11.06 10.12
C THR A 43 -5.51 10.19 9.66
N ASP A 44 -4.31 10.74 9.65
CA ASP A 44 -3.08 10.02 9.30
C ASP A 44 -2.93 8.68 10.08
N GLY A 45 -3.36 8.65 11.34
CA GLY A 45 -3.34 7.44 12.17
C GLY A 45 -4.38 6.38 11.78
N GLU A 46 -5.55 6.78 11.30
CA GLU A 46 -6.56 5.86 10.77
C GLU A 46 -6.11 5.25 9.46
N VAL A 47 -5.47 6.04 8.60
CA VAL A 47 -4.85 5.59 7.35
C VAL A 47 -3.76 4.56 7.64
N ALA A 48 -2.83 4.85 8.55
CA ALA A 48 -1.76 3.92 8.90
C ALA A 48 -2.32 2.59 9.43
N LYS A 49 -3.35 2.64 10.29
CA LYS A 49 -4.04 1.43 10.78
C LYS A 49 -4.69 0.63 9.65
N LEU A 50 -5.25 1.29 8.64
CA LEU A 50 -5.87 0.62 7.51
C LEU A 50 -4.82 -0.14 6.69
N PHE A 51 -3.74 0.53 6.28
CA PHE A 51 -2.66 -0.08 5.48
C PHE A 51 -2.06 -1.28 6.20
N ASN A 52 -1.65 -1.11 7.46
CA ASN A 52 -1.07 -2.18 8.28
C ASN A 52 -1.99 -3.39 8.49
N LYS A 53 -3.31 -3.20 8.38
CA LYS A 53 -4.28 -4.30 8.48
C LYS A 53 -4.47 -5.00 7.12
N MET A 54 -4.40 -4.27 6.01
CA MET A 54 -4.65 -4.81 4.67
C MET A 54 -3.59 -5.83 4.25
N ASN A 55 -2.33 -5.70 4.69
CA ASN A 55 -1.26 -6.64 4.35
C ASN A 55 -1.59 -8.10 4.73
N THR A 56 -2.43 -8.31 5.75
CA THR A 56 -2.83 -9.66 6.17
C THR A 56 -3.76 -10.39 5.18
N ILE A 57 -4.35 -9.66 4.22
CA ILE A 57 -5.39 -10.19 3.31
C ILE A 57 -4.93 -10.14 1.84
N LEU A 58 -3.93 -9.32 1.53
CA LEU A 58 -3.47 -9.10 0.16
C LEU A 58 -2.43 -10.14 -0.27
N VAL A 59 -2.54 -10.59 -1.53
CA VAL A 59 -1.52 -11.39 -2.20
C VAL A 59 -0.85 -10.50 -3.24
N PRO A 60 0.39 -10.03 -3.00
CA PRO A 60 1.13 -9.22 -3.97
C PRO A 60 1.80 -10.10 -5.03
N SER A 61 2.11 -9.51 -6.17
CA SER A 61 3.18 -10.02 -7.03
C SER A 61 4.53 -9.56 -6.46
N LEU A 62 5.38 -10.53 -6.14
CA LEU A 62 6.72 -10.28 -5.58
C LEU A 62 7.66 -9.54 -6.54
N MET A 63 7.30 -9.45 -7.82
CA MET A 63 8.15 -8.90 -8.87
C MET A 63 7.88 -7.42 -9.18
N THR A 64 6.70 -6.89 -8.88
CA THR A 64 6.24 -5.59 -9.42
C THR A 64 7.04 -4.39 -8.89
N TYR A 65 7.54 -4.43 -7.64
CA TYR A 65 8.27 -3.32 -7.02
C TYR A 65 9.60 -3.77 -6.38
N SER A 66 10.14 -4.91 -6.81
CA SER A 66 11.37 -5.48 -6.25
C SER A 66 12.61 -4.60 -6.48
N GLU A 67 12.66 -3.86 -7.59
CA GLU A 67 13.76 -2.94 -7.90
C GLU A 67 13.77 -1.68 -7.04
N VAL A 68 12.61 -1.30 -6.50
CA VAL A 68 12.42 -0.09 -5.67
C VAL A 68 12.67 -0.39 -4.19
N LYS A 69 12.37 -1.61 -3.71
CA LYS A 69 12.51 -2.04 -2.31
C LYS A 69 13.96 -2.25 -1.82
N ARG A 70 14.96 -1.67 -2.49
CA ARG A 70 16.37 -2.00 -2.32
C ARG A 70 17.05 -1.29 -1.14
#